data_AF-A0A928N5L4-F1
#
_entry.id   AF-A0A928N5L4-F1
#
_cell.length_a   1.000
_cell.length_b   1.000
_cell.length_c   1.000
_cell.angle_alpha   90.00
_cell.angle_beta   90.00
_cell.angle_gamma   90.00
#
_symmetry.space_group_name_H-M   'P 1'
#
loop_
_entity.id
_entity.type
_entity.pdbx_description
1 polymer ?
#
loop_
_entity_poly.entity_id
_entity_poly.type
_entity_poly.pdbx_seq_one_letter_code
_entity_poly.pdbx_strand_id
1 'polypeptide(L)'
;MSNLKNINQDNLYDVVVIGGGPAGLTAAIYLARARYRVLVVEKEQFGGQITITHEVVNYPGLGKISGKELTETMRRQAESFGAEFLMAKVQNLIMDDDIKTVHTSRGDFQCFGILLATGAHPRTIGFKGEEEHKGRGVAYCATCDGEFFTGKEVYVVGGGFAAAEESVFLTKFARHVTILVRDDDFTCALSVAEPAKNHEKITVVYNTVVEEVSGENGLNYIKYKNTKTGEVTEYHGENDDTFGVFVFAGYSPDTELVKDIAKLNEYGYVVTDSSQKTTVDGLYAAGDVCIKPLRQVVTATGDGALAATELEKYVAKMQRKTGLYPKPPVTRTTDFTNADQTDKTIDDSNGIFTNEMKEQLDNVFSKMEQKLILKLYLDNRPVSSELEDYMTKLASLTDKLKVIVSDRNDNDNLAPCVRVFLEDETDTGIAFHGVPGGHEFTSFVLGLYNAAGPGQTVDNETLKEIEEIKKQTDMKILVSLSCTMCPDLVIACQRIATKNKNIKAEVYDLQHFEDLKKKYNVMSVPCLVINDDNVSFGKKNINQIVEIINNV
;
A
#
# COMPACT_ATOMS: atom_id res chain seq x y z
N MET A 1 -31.09 -27.50 20.67
CA MET A 1 -31.60 -27.61 19.28
C MET A 1 -32.58 -26.48 18.90
N SER A 2 -32.59 -25.32 19.58
CA SER A 2 -33.62 -24.27 19.36
C SER A 2 -33.15 -22.95 18.73
N ASN A 3 -31.86 -22.73 18.43
CA ASN A 3 -31.38 -21.46 17.84
C ASN A 3 -31.00 -21.51 16.34
N LEU A 4 -31.09 -22.67 15.67
CA LEU A 4 -30.69 -22.83 14.26
C LEU A 4 -31.69 -22.23 13.25
N LYS A 5 -32.87 -21.76 13.68
CA LYS A 5 -33.96 -21.35 12.76
C LYS A 5 -33.87 -19.90 12.23
N ASN A 6 -32.96 -19.07 12.74
CA ASN A 6 -32.81 -17.65 12.33
C ASN A 6 -31.40 -17.30 11.80
N ILE A 7 -30.64 -18.27 11.31
CA ILE A 7 -29.30 -18.01 10.76
C ILE A 7 -29.48 -17.52 9.32
N ASN A 8 -29.08 -16.28 9.06
CA ASN A 8 -28.99 -15.75 7.71
C ASN A 8 -27.84 -16.44 6.98
N GLN A 9 -28.16 -17.33 6.03
CA GLN A 9 -27.15 -18.07 5.26
C GLN A 9 -26.22 -17.15 4.47
N ASP A 10 -26.68 -15.96 4.07
CA ASP A 10 -25.87 -15.02 3.31
C ASP A 10 -24.73 -14.42 4.14
N ASN A 11 -24.90 -14.35 5.48
CA ASN A 11 -23.91 -13.83 6.42
C ASN A 11 -23.19 -14.92 7.23
N LEU A 12 -23.39 -16.19 6.87
CA LEU A 12 -22.69 -17.32 7.47
C LEU A 12 -21.43 -17.64 6.65
N TYR A 13 -20.30 -17.68 7.34
CA TYR A 13 -18.97 -18.00 6.82
C TYR A 13 -18.43 -19.26 7.47
N ASP A 14 -17.49 -19.91 6.79
CA ASP A 14 -16.74 -21.00 7.41
C ASP A 14 -15.73 -20.43 8.41
N VAL A 15 -14.98 -19.44 7.96
CA VAL A 15 -13.98 -18.73 8.78
C VAL A 15 -14.09 -17.23 8.56
N VAL A 16 -14.02 -16.48 9.66
CA VAL A 16 -13.73 -15.04 9.63
C VAL A 16 -12.29 -14.81 10.07
N VAL A 17 -11.51 -14.16 9.22
CA VAL A 17 -10.14 -13.73 9.49
C VAL A 17 -10.16 -12.26 9.88
N ILE A 18 -9.66 -11.94 11.07
CA ILE A 18 -9.63 -10.58 11.63
C ILE A 18 -8.20 -10.05 11.50
N GLY A 19 -7.98 -9.14 10.55
CA GLY A 19 -6.69 -8.58 10.20
C GLY A 19 -6.25 -8.97 8.78
N GLY A 20 -6.01 -7.94 7.96
CA GLY A 20 -5.63 -8.07 6.55
C GLY A 20 -4.13 -8.04 6.28
N GLY A 21 -3.28 -8.36 7.27
CA GLY A 21 -1.83 -8.44 7.12
C GLY A 21 -1.35 -9.79 6.55
N PRO A 22 -0.03 -10.03 6.41
CA PRO A 22 0.52 -11.24 5.78
C PRO A 22 0.01 -12.56 6.36
N ALA A 23 -0.16 -12.65 7.69
CA ALA A 23 -0.71 -13.83 8.35
C ALA A 23 -2.17 -14.09 7.94
N GLY A 24 -3.02 -13.05 7.99
CA GLY A 24 -4.43 -13.16 7.64
C GLY A 24 -4.65 -13.44 6.15
N LEU A 25 -3.91 -12.76 5.28
CA LEU A 25 -3.96 -12.99 3.83
C LEU A 25 -3.50 -14.40 3.47
N THR A 26 -2.43 -14.90 4.10
CA THR A 26 -1.98 -16.28 3.87
C THR A 26 -3.03 -17.29 4.33
N ALA A 27 -3.64 -17.07 5.49
CA ALA A 27 -4.71 -17.94 5.96
C ALA A 27 -5.91 -17.95 5.01
N ALA A 28 -6.29 -16.78 4.48
CA ALA A 28 -7.37 -16.65 3.51
C ALA A 28 -7.07 -17.42 2.22
N ILE A 29 -5.84 -17.36 1.69
CA ILE A 29 -5.41 -18.16 0.54
C ILE A 29 -5.64 -19.65 0.81
N TYR A 30 -5.15 -20.17 1.94
CA TYR A 30 -5.24 -21.60 2.25
C TYR A 30 -6.70 -22.07 2.42
N LEU A 31 -7.49 -21.32 3.18
CA LEU A 31 -8.90 -21.65 3.44
C LEU A 31 -9.76 -21.55 2.17
N ALA A 32 -9.57 -20.51 1.36
CA ALA A 32 -10.31 -20.34 0.10
C ALA A 32 -9.94 -21.43 -0.93
N ARG A 33 -8.66 -21.82 -1.00
CA ARG A 33 -8.21 -22.98 -1.80
C ARG A 33 -8.84 -24.29 -1.37
N ALA A 34 -9.01 -24.48 -0.06
CA ALA A 34 -9.73 -25.61 0.52
C ALA A 34 -11.27 -25.51 0.32
N ARG A 35 -11.73 -24.52 -0.45
CA ARG A 35 -13.13 -24.29 -0.83
C ARG A 35 -14.06 -23.86 0.30
N TYR A 36 -13.51 -23.37 1.41
CA TYR A 36 -14.29 -22.73 2.46
C TYR A 36 -14.67 -21.30 2.07
N ARG A 37 -15.81 -20.82 2.56
CA ARG A 37 -16.21 -19.42 2.43
C ARG A 37 -15.53 -18.60 3.52
N VAL A 38 -14.66 -17.67 3.12
CA VAL A 38 -13.80 -16.92 4.04
C VAL A 38 -14.10 -15.44 3.92
N LEU A 39 -14.23 -14.76 5.07
CA LEU A 39 -14.28 -13.30 5.14
C LEU A 39 -13.03 -12.76 5.83
N VAL A 40 -12.28 -11.90 5.14
CA VAL A 40 -11.17 -11.14 5.74
C VAL A 40 -11.67 -9.76 6.11
N VAL A 41 -11.61 -9.42 7.40
CA VAL A 41 -12.05 -8.12 7.94
C VAL A 41 -10.83 -7.29 8.31
N GLU A 42 -10.73 -6.09 7.76
CA GLU A 42 -9.65 -5.14 8.00
C GLU A 42 -10.20 -3.76 8.39
N LYS A 43 -9.64 -3.13 9.43
CA LYS A 43 -10.14 -1.88 10.00
C LYS A 43 -9.70 -0.64 9.25
N GLU A 44 -8.54 -0.67 8.61
CA GLU A 44 -7.91 0.53 8.01
C GLU A 44 -7.49 0.26 6.56
N GLN A 45 -6.42 -0.51 6.38
CA GLN A 45 -5.84 -0.79 5.07
C GLN A 45 -5.34 -2.23 5.01
N PHE A 46 -5.67 -2.93 3.91
CA PHE A 46 -5.12 -4.26 3.65
C PHE A 46 -3.61 -4.22 3.46
N GLY A 47 -2.94 -5.24 4.00
CA GLY A 47 -1.50 -5.44 4.00
C GLY A 47 -0.85 -5.26 5.37
N GLY A 48 -1.50 -4.58 6.31
CA GLY A 48 -0.97 -4.42 7.67
C GLY A 48 0.32 -3.61 7.72
N GLN A 49 1.14 -3.82 8.75
CA GLN A 49 2.28 -2.95 9.07
C GLN A 49 3.31 -2.83 7.94
N ILE A 50 3.55 -3.90 7.17
CA ILE A 50 4.59 -3.90 6.11
C ILE A 50 4.29 -2.90 4.98
N THR A 51 3.05 -2.41 4.86
CA THR A 51 2.67 -1.43 3.83
C THR A 51 3.43 -0.11 3.93
N ILE A 52 4.01 0.21 5.09
CA ILE A 52 4.87 1.39 5.30
C ILE A 52 6.33 1.15 4.88
N THR A 53 6.71 -0.09 4.60
CA THR A 53 8.08 -0.46 4.22
C THR A 53 8.27 -0.26 2.71
N HIS A 54 9.20 0.63 2.36
CA HIS A 54 9.49 0.97 0.96
C HIS A 54 10.13 -0.16 0.16
N GLU A 55 11.05 -0.90 0.78
CA GLU A 55 11.76 -2.00 0.12
C GLU A 55 11.89 -3.18 1.10
N VAL A 56 11.49 -4.36 0.62
CA VAL A 56 11.53 -5.64 1.31
C VAL A 56 12.50 -6.54 0.54
N VAL A 57 13.56 -6.97 1.22
CA VAL A 57 14.66 -7.75 0.63
C VAL A 57 14.83 -9.14 1.27
N ASN A 58 14.04 -9.43 2.30
CA ASN A 58 14.21 -10.60 3.15
C ASN A 58 13.03 -11.59 3.06
N TYR A 59 12.09 -11.41 2.13
CA TYR A 59 11.00 -12.35 1.88
C TYR A 59 11.40 -13.37 0.79
N PRO A 60 11.59 -14.65 1.12
CA PRO A 60 12.13 -15.63 0.17
C PRO A 60 11.25 -15.81 -1.07
N GLY A 61 11.89 -15.98 -2.23
CA GLY A 61 11.22 -16.14 -3.53
C GLY A 61 10.99 -14.84 -4.29
N LEU A 62 11.27 -13.68 -3.66
CA LEU A 62 11.22 -12.36 -4.29
C LEU A 62 12.56 -11.65 -4.10
N GLY A 63 13.02 -10.91 -5.11
CA GLY A 63 14.30 -10.19 -5.06
C GLY A 63 14.22 -8.90 -4.24
N LYS A 64 13.63 -7.86 -4.82
CA LYS A 64 13.31 -6.58 -4.19
C LYS A 64 11.86 -6.24 -4.51
N ILE A 65 11.06 -5.93 -3.50
CA ILE A 65 9.64 -5.60 -3.66
C ILE A 65 9.23 -4.59 -2.59
N SER A 66 8.27 -3.71 -2.87
CA SER A 66 7.71 -2.87 -1.80
C SER A 66 6.78 -3.68 -0.89
N GLY A 67 6.66 -3.30 0.38
CA GLY A 67 5.75 -4.02 1.28
C GLY A 67 4.28 -3.90 0.88
N LYS A 68 3.91 -2.78 0.25
CA LYS A 68 2.58 -2.56 -0.33
C LYS A 68 2.31 -3.50 -1.51
N GLU A 69 3.26 -3.65 -2.42
CA GLU A 69 3.13 -4.54 -3.57
C GLU A 69 3.09 -6.00 -3.14
N LEU A 70 3.96 -6.42 -2.21
CA LEU A 70 3.97 -7.78 -1.67
C LEU A 70 2.60 -8.19 -1.12
N THR A 71 2.00 -7.33 -0.31
CA THR A 71 0.72 -7.65 0.33
C THR A 71 -0.48 -7.48 -0.58
N GLU A 72 -0.42 -6.58 -1.55
CA GLU A 72 -1.43 -6.50 -2.61
C GLU A 72 -1.43 -7.77 -3.47
N THR A 73 -0.26 -8.33 -3.79
CA THR A 73 -0.14 -9.63 -4.46
C THR A 73 -0.78 -10.75 -3.63
N MET A 74 -0.50 -10.81 -2.32
CA MET A 74 -1.14 -11.78 -1.41
C MET A 74 -2.67 -11.60 -1.36
N ARG A 75 -3.17 -10.35 -1.35
CA ARG A 75 -4.60 -10.03 -1.32
C ARG A 75 -5.29 -10.51 -2.59
N ARG A 76 -4.75 -10.18 -3.76
CA ARG A 76 -5.26 -10.64 -5.07
C ARG A 76 -5.25 -12.15 -5.19
N GLN A 77 -4.21 -12.80 -4.65
CA GLN A 77 -4.14 -14.26 -4.60
C GLN A 77 -5.25 -14.87 -3.74
N ALA A 78 -5.54 -14.32 -2.56
CA ALA A 78 -6.66 -14.76 -1.74
C ALA A 78 -8.02 -14.52 -2.46
N GLU A 79 -8.19 -13.34 -3.07
CA GLU A 79 -9.40 -12.95 -3.80
C GLU A 79 -9.69 -13.89 -4.98
N SER A 80 -8.67 -14.27 -5.76
CA SER A 80 -8.84 -15.18 -6.91
C SER A 80 -9.29 -16.59 -6.52
N PHE A 81 -8.97 -17.05 -5.31
CA PHE A 81 -9.49 -18.30 -4.76
C PHE A 81 -10.90 -18.17 -4.16
N GLY A 82 -11.46 -16.96 -4.10
CA GLY A 82 -12.81 -16.68 -3.62
C GLY A 82 -12.89 -16.22 -2.16
N ALA A 83 -11.78 -15.74 -1.56
CA ALA A 83 -11.85 -15.05 -0.27
C ALA A 83 -12.58 -13.70 -0.45
N GLU A 84 -13.49 -13.40 0.47
CA GLU A 84 -14.21 -12.13 0.51
C GLU A 84 -13.49 -11.14 1.44
N PHE A 85 -13.56 -9.84 1.13
CA PHE A 85 -12.87 -8.79 1.87
C PHE A 85 -13.86 -7.73 2.35
N LEU A 86 -13.73 -7.34 3.61
CA LEU A 86 -14.55 -6.31 4.23
C LEU A 86 -13.68 -5.30 4.97
N MET A 87 -13.76 -4.05 4.54
CA MET A 87 -13.22 -2.94 5.31
C MET A 87 -14.22 -2.55 6.40
N ALA A 88 -13.96 -2.96 7.63
CA ALA A 88 -14.77 -2.69 8.83
C ALA A 88 -13.95 -2.92 10.11
N LYS A 89 -14.32 -2.23 11.19
CA LYS A 89 -13.75 -2.48 12.52
C LYS A 89 -14.54 -3.59 13.21
N VAL A 90 -13.87 -4.66 13.64
CA VAL A 90 -14.47 -5.64 14.56
C VAL A 90 -14.52 -5.04 15.96
N GLN A 91 -15.71 -5.08 16.55
CA GLN A 91 -16.02 -4.43 17.83
C GLN A 91 -16.14 -5.43 18.97
N ASN A 92 -16.67 -6.63 18.71
CA ASN A 92 -16.89 -7.65 19.73
C ASN A 92 -16.98 -9.06 19.11
N LEU A 93 -16.73 -10.11 19.92
CA LEU A 93 -16.85 -11.52 19.55
C LEU A 93 -17.75 -12.26 20.55
N ILE A 94 -18.65 -13.10 20.05
CA ILE A 94 -19.42 -14.07 20.85
C ILE A 94 -18.94 -15.48 20.51
N MET A 95 -18.43 -16.20 21.52
CA MET A 95 -17.70 -17.47 21.33
C MET A 95 -18.38 -18.73 21.89
N ASP A 96 -19.47 -18.58 22.63
CA ASP A 96 -20.03 -19.63 23.51
C ASP A 96 -20.72 -20.80 22.78
N ASP A 97 -21.18 -20.59 21.56
CA ASP A 97 -21.96 -21.56 20.77
C ASP A 97 -21.14 -22.21 19.65
N ASP A 98 -21.65 -23.27 19.01
CA ASP A 98 -21.02 -23.90 17.83
C ASP A 98 -20.82 -22.93 16.65
N ILE A 99 -21.59 -21.85 16.63
CA ILE A 99 -21.53 -20.77 15.64
C ILE A 99 -21.17 -19.49 16.39
N LYS A 100 -20.08 -18.87 15.97
CA LYS A 100 -19.51 -17.66 16.55
C LYS A 100 -20.12 -16.45 15.87
N THR A 101 -20.21 -15.34 16.58
CA THR A 101 -20.68 -14.07 16.01
C THR A 101 -19.58 -13.02 16.10
N VAL A 102 -19.31 -12.37 14.97
CA VAL A 102 -18.34 -11.28 14.82
C VAL A 102 -19.13 -10.00 14.60
N HIS A 103 -19.13 -9.12 15.60
CA HIS A 103 -19.78 -7.81 15.52
C HIS A 103 -18.84 -6.82 14.87
N THR A 104 -19.28 -6.18 13.79
CA THR A 104 -18.49 -5.18 13.06
C THR A 104 -19.22 -3.86 12.93
N SER A 105 -18.49 -2.81 12.60
CA SER A 105 -19.06 -1.51 12.25
C SER A 105 -19.96 -1.53 11.00
N ARG A 106 -20.01 -2.65 10.26
CA ARG A 106 -20.84 -2.83 9.06
C ARG A 106 -21.85 -3.98 9.19
N GLY A 107 -22.14 -4.38 10.42
CA GLY A 107 -23.11 -5.44 10.73
C GLY A 107 -22.46 -6.71 11.27
N ASP A 108 -23.31 -7.69 11.54
CA ASP A 108 -22.92 -8.94 12.20
C ASP A 108 -22.70 -10.07 11.19
N PHE A 109 -21.62 -10.80 11.40
CA PHE A 109 -21.25 -11.97 10.61
C PHE A 109 -21.16 -13.19 11.50
N GLN A 110 -21.67 -14.32 11.03
CA GLN A 110 -21.63 -15.58 11.75
C GLN A 110 -20.59 -16.50 11.12
N CYS A 111 -19.89 -17.30 11.93
CA CYS A 111 -18.92 -18.26 11.42
C CYS A 111 -18.71 -19.47 12.32
N PHE A 112 -18.07 -20.51 11.81
CA PHE A 112 -17.66 -21.63 12.66
C PHE A 112 -16.33 -21.34 13.37
N GLY A 113 -15.35 -20.82 12.65
CA GLY A 113 -14.02 -20.51 13.17
C GLY A 113 -13.61 -19.06 12.98
N ILE A 114 -12.74 -18.56 13.86
CA ILE A 114 -12.15 -17.23 13.79
C ILE A 114 -10.63 -17.36 13.82
N LEU A 115 -9.96 -16.62 12.93
CA LEU A 115 -8.53 -16.36 13.02
C LEU A 115 -8.28 -14.92 13.45
N LEU A 116 -7.60 -14.73 14.57
CA LEU A 116 -7.09 -13.43 15.00
C LEU A 116 -5.69 -13.20 14.40
N ALA A 117 -5.59 -12.29 13.44
CA ALA A 117 -4.36 -11.90 12.75
C ALA A 117 -4.15 -10.37 12.82
N THR A 118 -4.49 -9.76 13.96
CA THR A 118 -4.49 -8.31 14.19
C THR A 118 -3.08 -7.71 14.32
N GLY A 119 -2.06 -8.55 14.46
CA GLY A 119 -0.67 -8.15 14.51
C GLY A 119 -0.26 -7.46 15.82
N ALA A 120 0.81 -6.68 15.72
CA ALA A 120 1.34 -5.85 16.78
C ALA A 120 1.87 -4.56 16.16
N HIS A 121 1.90 -3.49 16.95
CA HIS A 121 2.49 -2.22 16.53
C HIS A 121 3.68 -1.87 17.42
N PRO A 122 4.73 -1.24 16.88
CA PRO A 122 5.83 -0.76 17.69
C PRO A 122 5.32 0.33 18.64
N ARG A 123 5.85 0.35 19.86
CA ARG A 123 5.56 1.43 20.80
C ARG A 123 6.30 2.68 20.36
N THR A 124 5.57 3.78 20.25
CA THR A 124 6.14 5.12 20.04
C THR A 124 6.58 5.71 21.39
N ILE A 125 7.53 6.63 21.35
CA ILE A 125 8.05 7.31 22.55
C ILE A 125 7.36 8.67 22.79
N GLY A 126 6.92 9.33 21.72
CA GLY A 126 6.22 10.60 21.72
C GLY A 126 7.11 11.84 21.59
N PHE A 127 8.35 11.71 21.09
CA PHE A 127 9.21 12.88 20.86
C PHE A 127 8.79 13.67 19.60
N LYS A 128 9.13 14.97 19.55
CA LYS A 128 8.76 15.83 18.43
C LYS A 128 9.44 15.33 17.15
N GLY A 129 8.66 15.13 16.09
CA GLY A 129 9.14 14.62 14.80
C GLY A 129 9.08 13.09 14.64
N GLU A 130 8.75 12.31 15.68
CA GLU A 130 8.70 10.84 15.59
C GLU A 130 7.70 10.34 14.53
N GLU A 131 6.46 10.86 14.53
CA GLU A 131 5.44 10.47 13.55
C GLU A 131 5.67 11.12 12.18
N GLU A 132 6.15 12.37 12.14
CA GLU A 132 6.41 13.10 10.88
C GLU A 132 7.50 12.44 10.04
N HIS A 133 8.54 11.91 10.69
CA HIS A 133 9.70 11.29 10.04
C HIS A 133 9.66 9.75 10.06
N LYS A 134 8.51 9.15 10.41
CA LYS A 134 8.30 7.70 10.37
C LYS A 134 8.43 7.17 8.93
N GLY A 135 9.36 6.21 8.74
CA GLY A 135 9.71 5.69 7.42
C GLY A 135 10.59 6.64 6.57
N ARG A 136 10.97 7.81 7.12
CA ARG A 136 11.82 8.83 6.48
C ARG A 136 13.00 9.23 7.37
N GLY A 137 13.56 8.25 8.07
CA GLY A 137 14.68 8.42 9.00
C GLY A 137 14.37 7.91 10.41
N VAL A 138 13.11 7.94 10.85
CA VAL A 138 12.66 7.21 12.04
C VAL A 138 12.19 5.81 11.64
N ALA A 139 12.83 4.78 12.18
CA ALA A 139 12.61 3.37 11.89
C ALA A 139 12.34 2.57 13.18
N TYR A 140 11.71 1.42 13.03
CA TYR A 140 11.36 0.52 14.14
C TYR A 140 11.87 -0.91 13.91
N CYS A 141 12.57 -1.16 12.80
CA CYS A 141 13.09 -2.47 12.43
C CYS A 141 14.51 -2.34 11.86
N ALA A 142 15.54 -2.67 12.64
CA ALA A 142 16.93 -2.63 12.17
C ALA A 142 17.19 -3.63 11.04
N THR A 143 16.63 -4.84 11.11
CA THR A 143 16.78 -5.83 10.03
C THR A 143 16.14 -5.41 8.71
N CYS A 144 15.14 -4.54 8.75
CA CYS A 144 14.43 -4.07 7.58
C CYS A 144 15.12 -2.84 6.98
N ASP A 145 15.44 -1.86 7.82
CA ASP A 145 15.84 -0.53 7.36
C ASP A 145 17.34 -0.26 7.51
N GLY A 146 18.10 -1.12 8.20
CA GLY A 146 19.51 -0.89 8.54
C GLY A 146 20.42 -0.67 7.34
N GLU A 147 20.17 -1.36 6.22
CA GLU A 147 20.97 -1.22 4.99
C GLU A 147 20.89 0.20 4.39
N PHE A 148 19.76 0.89 4.54
CA PHE A 148 19.60 2.28 4.05
C PHE A 148 20.46 3.30 4.80
N PHE A 149 21.00 2.92 5.96
CA PHE A 149 21.89 3.75 6.77
C PHE A 149 23.36 3.33 6.65
N THR A 150 23.72 2.63 5.57
CA THR A 150 25.11 2.25 5.30
C THR A 150 26.02 3.48 5.26
N GLY A 151 27.04 3.50 6.10
CA GLY A 151 28.01 4.59 6.22
C GLY A 151 27.50 5.83 6.96
N LYS A 152 26.30 5.81 7.53
CA LYS A 152 25.68 6.95 8.25
C LYS A 152 25.79 6.82 9.77
N GLU A 153 25.56 7.93 10.47
CA GLU A 153 25.26 7.89 11.91
C GLU A 153 23.89 7.24 12.15
N VAL A 154 23.77 6.50 13.25
CA VAL A 154 22.50 5.93 13.70
C VAL A 154 22.31 6.15 15.19
N TYR A 155 21.15 6.65 15.57
CA TYR A 155 20.71 6.73 16.96
C TYR A 155 19.72 5.61 17.25
N VAL A 156 19.88 4.94 18.38
CA VAL A 156 18.96 3.90 18.86
C VAL A 156 18.31 4.37 20.15
N VAL A 157 16.99 4.41 20.20
CA VAL A 157 16.22 4.80 21.39
C VAL A 157 15.68 3.55 22.07
N GLY A 158 16.24 3.21 23.23
CA GLY A 158 15.80 2.06 24.02
C GLY A 158 16.92 1.44 24.86
N GLY A 159 16.54 0.75 25.93
CA GLY A 159 17.46 0.05 26.84
C GLY A 159 17.06 -1.41 27.08
N GLY A 160 16.25 -2.00 26.21
CA GLY A 160 15.80 -3.38 26.31
C GLY A 160 16.68 -4.37 25.53
N PHE A 161 16.24 -5.62 25.51
CA PHE A 161 16.87 -6.70 24.73
C PHE A 161 17.04 -6.33 23.25
N ALA A 162 15.95 -5.85 22.62
CA ALA A 162 15.97 -5.45 21.21
C ALA A 162 16.97 -4.30 20.95
N ALA A 163 17.00 -3.28 21.82
CA ALA A 163 17.96 -2.18 21.66
C ALA A 163 19.41 -2.67 21.72
N ALA A 164 19.73 -3.63 22.60
CA ALA A 164 21.07 -4.19 22.69
C ALA A 164 21.45 -5.02 21.45
N GLU A 165 20.63 -6.01 21.06
CA GLU A 165 20.95 -6.89 19.92
C GLU A 165 20.92 -6.15 18.58
N GLU A 166 19.88 -5.36 18.34
CA GLU A 166 19.69 -4.67 17.05
C GLU A 166 20.75 -3.59 16.84
N SER A 167 21.24 -2.94 17.91
CA SER A 167 22.34 -1.98 17.78
C SER A 167 23.62 -2.64 17.31
N VAL A 168 23.94 -3.84 17.81
CA VAL A 168 25.09 -4.62 17.33
C VAL A 168 24.90 -5.06 15.88
N PHE A 169 23.68 -5.40 15.48
CA PHE A 169 23.38 -5.68 14.08
C PHE A 169 23.60 -4.46 13.17
N LEU A 170 23.14 -3.28 13.60
CA LEU A 170 23.27 -2.02 12.85
C LEU A 170 24.72 -1.62 12.58
N THR A 171 25.69 -2.02 13.41
CA THR A 171 27.13 -1.70 13.21
C THR A 171 27.72 -2.32 11.93
N LYS A 172 27.03 -3.30 11.33
CA LYS A 172 27.38 -3.88 10.03
C LYS A 172 27.20 -2.88 8.89
N PHE A 173 26.27 -1.93 9.03
CA PHE A 173 25.92 -0.94 8.02
C PHE A 173 26.36 0.47 8.45
N ALA A 174 25.97 0.89 9.66
CA ALA A 174 26.21 2.21 10.19
C ALA A 174 27.70 2.50 10.38
N ARG A 175 28.07 3.78 10.20
CA ARG A 175 29.41 4.28 10.55
C ARG A 175 29.62 4.21 12.05
N HIS A 176 28.64 4.67 12.82
CA HIS A 176 28.62 4.65 14.27
C HIS A 176 27.19 4.57 14.79
N VAL A 177 26.99 3.93 15.94
CA VAL A 177 25.68 3.76 16.57
C VAL A 177 25.69 4.39 17.97
N THR A 178 24.77 5.30 18.24
CA THR A 178 24.60 5.91 19.57
C THR A 178 23.31 5.41 20.21
N ILE A 179 23.41 4.64 21.29
CA ILE A 179 22.27 4.11 22.02
C ILE A 179 21.89 5.08 23.15
N LEU A 180 20.66 5.57 23.11
CA LEU A 180 20.06 6.46 24.09
C LEU A 180 19.17 5.64 25.02
N VAL A 181 19.66 5.42 26.24
CA VAL A 181 18.99 4.63 27.28
C VAL A 181 18.42 5.59 28.32
N ARG A 182 17.11 5.53 28.57
CA ARG A 182 16.44 6.43 29.54
C ARG A 182 16.81 6.14 31.00
N ASP A 183 17.24 4.92 31.28
CA ASP A 183 17.55 4.41 32.62
C ASP A 183 19.07 4.42 32.87
N ASP A 184 19.48 4.02 34.08
CA ASP A 184 20.89 3.94 34.48
C ASP A 184 21.68 2.82 33.80
N ASP A 185 20.98 1.80 33.29
CA ASP A 185 21.56 0.69 32.55
C ASP A 185 20.51 0.03 31.64
N PHE A 186 20.94 -0.92 30.81
CA PHE A 186 20.06 -1.83 30.09
C PHE A 186 19.24 -2.69 31.06
N THR A 187 18.01 -2.97 30.64
CA THR A 187 17.05 -3.81 31.37
C THR A 187 17.14 -5.30 30.99
N CYS A 188 17.91 -5.63 29.96
CA CYS A 188 18.14 -7.03 29.54
C CYS A 188 19.30 -7.67 30.31
N ALA A 189 19.46 -8.99 30.13
CA ALA A 189 20.56 -9.73 30.74
C ALA A 189 21.93 -9.14 30.34
N LEU A 190 22.88 -9.16 31.29
CA LEU A 190 24.23 -8.61 31.08
C LEU A 190 24.92 -9.18 29.84
N SER A 191 24.81 -10.50 29.62
CA SER A 191 25.40 -11.18 28.46
C SER A 191 24.86 -10.69 27.11
N VAL A 192 23.66 -10.08 27.10
CA VAL A 192 23.06 -9.48 25.90
C VAL A 192 23.51 -8.04 25.72
N ALA A 193 23.63 -7.29 26.83
CA ALA A 193 24.05 -5.89 26.79
C ALA A 193 25.56 -5.73 26.57
N GLU A 194 26.39 -6.65 27.06
CA GLU A 194 27.86 -6.60 26.99
C GLU A 194 28.40 -6.42 25.57
N PRO A 195 27.94 -7.17 24.55
CA PRO A 195 28.33 -6.93 23.17
C PRO A 195 28.09 -5.48 22.73
N ALA A 196 26.93 -4.89 23.06
CA ALA A 196 26.63 -3.51 22.71
C ALA A 196 27.51 -2.51 23.47
N LYS A 197 27.72 -2.75 24.78
CA LYS A 197 28.54 -1.88 25.66
C LYS A 197 30.03 -1.85 25.26
N ASN A 198 30.54 -2.97 24.75
CA ASN A 198 31.97 -3.15 24.47
C ASN A 198 32.31 -2.99 22.97
N HIS A 199 31.33 -2.72 22.11
CA HIS A 199 31.55 -2.61 20.66
C HIS A 199 32.20 -1.27 20.31
N GLU A 200 33.27 -1.30 19.50
CA GLU A 200 34.06 -0.10 19.15
C GLU A 200 33.28 0.99 18.40
N LYS A 201 32.28 0.60 17.60
CA LYS A 201 31.37 1.50 16.87
C LYS A 201 30.10 1.90 17.64
N ILE A 202 30.00 1.57 18.93
CA ILE A 202 28.80 1.86 19.73
C ILE A 202 29.15 2.78 20.89
N THR A 203 28.40 3.87 21.02
CA THR A 203 28.39 4.71 22.22
C THR A 203 27.07 4.52 22.94
N VAL A 204 27.10 4.23 24.24
CA VAL A 204 25.89 4.18 25.08
C VAL A 204 25.80 5.43 25.93
N VAL A 205 24.67 6.14 25.85
CA VAL A 205 24.36 7.32 26.64
C VAL A 205 23.18 7.01 27.57
N TYR A 206 23.48 6.87 28.86
CA TYR A 206 22.48 6.55 29.89
C TYR A 206 21.74 7.79 30.38
N ASN A 207 20.60 7.54 31.03
CA ASN A 207 19.71 8.57 31.55
C ASN A 207 19.22 9.57 30.50
N THR A 208 19.17 9.19 29.22
CA THR A 208 18.94 10.13 28.11
C THR A 208 17.66 9.81 27.35
N VAL A 209 16.90 10.86 27.04
CA VAL A 209 15.67 10.80 26.23
C VAL A 209 15.77 11.74 25.03
N VAL A 210 15.18 11.36 23.91
CA VAL A 210 15.06 12.22 22.72
C VAL A 210 13.94 13.24 22.96
N GLU A 211 14.18 14.50 22.67
CA GLU A 211 13.18 15.58 22.73
C GLU A 211 12.64 15.91 21.33
N GLU A 212 13.51 15.96 20.31
CA GLU A 212 13.14 16.38 18.96
C GLU A 212 14.04 15.75 17.89
N VAL A 213 13.46 15.47 16.73
CA VAL A 213 14.16 15.20 15.47
C VAL A 213 13.54 16.03 14.34
N SER A 214 14.33 16.42 13.34
CA SER A 214 13.81 17.09 12.14
C SER A 214 14.72 16.93 10.91
N GLY A 215 14.17 17.26 9.72
CA GLY A 215 14.90 17.38 8.45
C GLY A 215 14.02 17.20 7.20
N GLU A 216 14.30 17.90 6.11
CA GLU A 216 13.44 17.90 4.91
C GLU A 216 13.59 16.64 4.04
N ASN A 217 14.84 16.26 3.69
CA ASN A 217 15.16 15.14 2.79
C ASN A 217 15.61 13.87 3.55
N GLY A 218 15.29 13.79 4.84
CA GLY A 218 15.81 12.83 5.80
C GLY A 218 16.23 13.54 7.07
N LEU A 219 16.43 12.79 8.17
CA LEU A 219 16.80 13.38 9.44
C LEU A 219 18.22 13.94 9.39
N ASN A 220 18.36 15.22 9.71
CA ASN A 220 19.65 15.90 9.85
C ASN A 220 19.77 16.68 11.17
N TYR A 221 18.74 16.68 12.02
CA TYR A 221 18.76 17.26 13.36
C TYR A 221 18.19 16.31 14.41
N ILE A 222 18.87 16.18 15.55
CA ILE A 222 18.37 15.48 16.74
C ILE A 222 18.77 16.26 18.00
N LYS A 223 17.82 16.33 18.93
CA LYS A 223 17.98 16.88 20.28
C LYS A 223 17.62 15.83 21.31
N TYR A 224 18.53 15.59 22.24
CA TYR A 224 18.29 14.69 23.37
C TYR A 224 18.82 15.28 24.67
N LYS A 225 18.23 14.85 25.78
CA LYS A 225 18.48 15.40 27.11
C LYS A 225 18.78 14.31 28.11
N ASN A 226 19.84 14.53 28.88
CA ASN A 226 20.11 13.74 30.06
C ASN A 226 19.16 14.15 31.20
N THR A 227 18.31 13.23 31.62
CA THR A 227 17.27 13.41 32.64
C THR A 227 17.82 13.57 34.05
N LYS A 228 19.06 13.12 34.33
CA LYS A 228 19.70 13.29 35.63
C LYS A 228 20.48 14.60 35.76
N THR A 229 21.25 14.97 34.73
CA THR A 229 22.09 16.18 34.76
C THR A 229 21.37 17.41 34.23
N GLY A 230 20.33 17.21 33.41
CA GLY A 230 19.65 18.28 32.66
C GLY A 230 20.41 18.75 31.43
N GLU A 231 21.58 18.15 31.12
CA GLU A 231 22.38 18.47 29.94
C GLU A 231 21.59 18.15 28.66
N VAL A 232 21.63 19.09 27.71
CA VAL A 232 20.97 18.99 26.42
C VAL A 232 22.05 18.92 25.35
N THR A 233 21.95 17.94 24.48
CA THR A 233 22.83 17.78 23.32
C THR A 233 22.01 17.93 22.05
N GLU A 234 22.54 18.73 21.13
CA GLU A 234 21.99 18.94 19.80
C GLU A 234 23.03 18.50 18.79
N TYR A 235 22.60 17.70 17.81
CA TYR A 235 23.45 17.24 16.72
C TYR A 235 22.81 17.63 15.39
N HIS A 236 23.61 18.26 14.54
CA HIS A 236 23.29 18.56 13.15
C HIS A 236 24.23 17.76 12.25
N GLY A 237 23.68 17.08 11.23
CA GLY A 237 24.49 16.39 10.24
C GLY A 237 25.44 17.33 9.51
N GLU A 238 26.69 16.92 9.32
CA GLU A 238 27.69 17.71 8.59
C GLU A 238 27.39 17.69 7.08
N ASN A 239 27.51 18.82 6.38
CA ASN A 239 27.33 18.92 4.91
C ASN A 239 26.00 18.32 4.38
N ASP A 240 24.89 18.55 5.08
CA ASP A 240 23.57 17.97 4.78
C ASP A 240 23.51 16.43 4.86
N ASP A 241 24.48 15.78 5.52
CA ASP A 241 24.43 14.34 5.76
C ASP A 241 23.23 13.99 6.67
N THR A 242 22.64 12.84 6.39
CA THR A 242 21.43 12.36 7.08
C THR A 242 21.79 11.20 7.99
N PHE A 243 20.97 10.95 9.00
CA PHE A 243 21.14 9.83 9.92
C PHE A 243 19.85 9.09 10.19
N GLY A 244 19.95 7.92 10.82
CA GLY A 244 18.80 7.11 11.22
C GLY A 244 18.50 7.23 12.70
N VAL A 245 17.22 7.13 13.07
CA VAL A 245 16.76 6.99 14.45
C VAL A 245 15.93 5.72 14.55
N PHE A 246 16.41 4.72 15.28
CA PHE A 246 15.73 3.44 15.47
C PHE A 246 15.11 3.37 16.86
N VAL A 247 13.79 3.23 16.94
CA VAL A 247 13.06 3.20 18.21
C VAL A 247 12.75 1.76 18.60
N PHE A 248 13.37 1.30 19.69
CA PHE A 248 13.20 -0.04 20.26
C PHE A 248 12.59 0.01 21.66
N ALA A 249 11.41 0.62 21.75
CA ALA A 249 10.60 0.72 22.96
C ALA A 249 9.74 -0.53 23.25
N GLY A 250 9.89 -1.58 22.43
CA GLY A 250 9.07 -2.77 22.45
C GLY A 250 7.85 -2.67 21.52
N TYR A 251 7.08 -3.76 21.46
CA TYR A 251 5.87 -3.85 20.65
C TYR A 251 4.65 -4.00 21.57
N SER A 252 3.49 -3.59 21.07
CA SER A 252 2.20 -3.79 21.70
C SER A 252 1.33 -4.63 20.76
N PRO A 253 0.94 -5.86 21.15
CA PRO A 253 0.06 -6.69 20.33
C PRO A 253 -1.37 -6.13 20.36
N ASP A 254 -2.06 -6.21 19.23
CA ASP A 254 -3.45 -5.73 19.11
C ASP A 254 -4.43 -6.80 19.61
N THR A 255 -4.52 -6.98 20.94
CA THR A 255 -5.27 -8.06 21.61
C THR A 255 -6.51 -7.61 22.38
N GLU A 256 -6.88 -6.33 22.32
CA GLU A 256 -8.02 -5.80 23.08
C GLU A 256 -9.33 -6.59 22.81
N LEU A 257 -9.53 -7.03 21.57
CA LEU A 257 -10.70 -7.82 21.16
C LEU A 257 -10.84 -9.16 21.90
N VAL A 258 -9.73 -9.74 22.37
CA VAL A 258 -9.69 -11.10 22.94
C VAL A 258 -9.21 -11.14 24.39
N LYS A 259 -8.98 -9.99 25.02
CA LYS A 259 -8.41 -9.87 26.37
C LYS A 259 -9.19 -10.65 27.43
N ASP A 260 -10.51 -10.66 27.33
CA ASP A 260 -11.41 -11.38 28.24
C ASP A 260 -11.93 -12.71 27.66
N ILE A 261 -11.40 -13.13 26.50
CA ILE A 261 -11.84 -14.32 25.76
C ILE A 261 -10.75 -15.39 25.77
N ALA A 262 -9.52 -15.02 25.40
CA ALA A 262 -8.39 -15.94 25.28
C ALA A 262 -7.30 -15.60 26.28
N LYS A 263 -6.50 -16.59 26.67
CA LYS A 263 -5.36 -16.38 27.55
C LYS A 263 -4.29 -15.52 26.87
N LEU A 264 -3.92 -14.42 27.52
CA LEU A 264 -2.77 -13.60 27.17
C LEU A 264 -1.61 -13.87 28.15
N ASN A 265 -0.38 -13.62 27.71
CA ASN A 265 0.77 -13.57 28.63
C ASN A 265 0.87 -12.21 29.34
N GLU A 266 1.86 -12.06 30.22
CA GLU A 266 2.10 -10.81 30.97
C GLU A 266 2.40 -9.59 30.09
N TYR A 267 2.81 -9.82 28.84
CA TYR A 267 3.11 -8.77 27.84
C TYR A 267 1.92 -8.51 26.88
N GLY A 268 0.78 -9.18 27.10
CA GLY A 268 -0.45 -9.00 26.31
C GLY A 268 -0.52 -9.80 25.00
N TYR A 269 0.44 -10.69 24.70
CA TYR A 269 0.41 -11.54 23.51
C TYR A 269 -0.49 -12.75 23.71
N VAL A 270 -1.16 -13.19 22.63
CA VAL A 270 -2.03 -14.38 22.67
C VAL A 270 -1.22 -15.63 22.88
N VAL A 271 -1.61 -16.45 23.87
CA VAL A 271 -1.04 -17.77 24.10
C VAL A 271 -1.67 -18.75 23.12
N THR A 272 -0.85 -19.33 22.25
CA THR A 272 -1.25 -20.40 21.33
C THR A 272 -0.48 -21.70 21.61
N ASP A 273 -1.04 -22.84 21.21
CA ASP A 273 -0.29 -24.08 21.10
C ASP A 273 0.50 -24.16 19.78
N SER A 274 1.21 -25.27 19.55
CA SER A 274 1.99 -25.48 18.32
C SER A 274 1.15 -25.57 17.05
N SER A 275 -0.19 -25.57 17.17
CA SER A 275 -1.16 -25.62 16.07
C SER A 275 -1.82 -24.25 15.83
N GLN A 276 -1.31 -23.19 16.47
CA GLN A 276 -1.85 -21.82 16.47
C GLN A 276 -3.24 -21.69 17.13
N LYS A 277 -3.67 -22.71 17.87
CA LYS A 277 -4.95 -22.71 18.58
C LYS A 277 -4.81 -21.97 19.91
N THR A 278 -5.80 -21.13 20.22
CA THR A 278 -5.86 -20.44 21.52
C THR A 278 -6.46 -21.33 22.61
N THR A 279 -6.68 -20.77 23.81
CA THR A 279 -7.40 -21.47 24.88
C THR A 279 -8.90 -21.65 24.61
N VAL A 280 -9.45 -21.11 23.53
CA VAL A 280 -10.87 -21.18 23.17
C VAL A 280 -11.05 -21.98 21.88
N ASP A 281 -11.97 -22.95 21.91
CA ASP A 281 -12.30 -23.75 20.73
C ASP A 281 -12.92 -22.90 19.61
N GLY A 282 -12.35 -23.03 18.41
CA GLY A 282 -12.76 -22.25 17.24
C GLY A 282 -12.11 -20.87 17.13
N LEU A 283 -11.26 -20.47 18.08
CA LEU A 283 -10.42 -19.28 17.99
C LEU A 283 -8.95 -19.66 17.84
N TYR A 284 -8.36 -19.21 16.73
CA TYR A 284 -6.95 -19.35 16.41
C TYR A 284 -6.32 -17.97 16.34
N ALA A 285 -5.00 -17.88 16.51
CA ALA A 285 -4.28 -16.63 16.35
C ALA A 285 -3.00 -16.86 15.56
N ALA A 286 -2.60 -15.91 14.70
CA ALA A 286 -1.42 -16.03 13.86
C ALA A 286 -0.74 -14.68 13.64
N GLY A 287 0.56 -14.71 13.31
CA GLY A 287 1.31 -13.47 13.13
C GLY A 287 1.69 -12.82 14.45
N ASP A 288 2.04 -11.54 14.42
CA ASP A 288 2.76 -10.89 15.52
C ASP A 288 1.92 -10.62 16.76
N VAL A 289 0.62 -10.95 16.71
CA VAL A 289 -0.28 -10.98 17.88
C VAL A 289 0.05 -12.13 18.83
N CYS A 290 0.80 -13.14 18.36
CA CYS A 290 1.19 -14.34 19.13
C CYS A 290 2.59 -14.22 19.75
N ILE A 291 2.85 -15.08 20.74
CA ILE A 291 4.18 -15.19 21.36
C ILE A 291 5.16 -15.80 20.36
N LYS A 292 6.18 -15.04 19.97
CA LYS A 292 7.25 -15.54 19.10
C LYS A 292 8.57 -14.79 19.31
N PRO A 293 9.71 -15.44 19.05
CA PRO A 293 11.02 -14.80 19.12
C PRO A 293 11.29 -13.91 17.89
N LEU A 294 10.82 -14.30 16.70
CA LEU A 294 11.09 -13.61 15.44
C LEU A 294 9.80 -13.03 14.86
N ARG A 295 9.76 -11.71 14.65
CA ARG A 295 8.63 -10.98 14.06
C ARG A 295 8.98 -10.56 12.63
N GLN A 296 8.66 -11.43 11.69
CA GLN A 296 8.96 -11.23 10.27
C GLN A 296 7.78 -11.68 9.41
N VAL A 297 7.71 -11.14 8.19
CA VAL A 297 6.69 -11.49 7.20
C VAL A 297 6.66 -13.01 6.97
N VAL A 298 7.82 -13.63 6.79
CA VAL A 298 7.94 -15.09 6.55
C VAL A 298 7.41 -15.93 7.73
N THR A 299 7.63 -15.49 8.98
CA THR A 299 7.07 -16.19 10.14
C THR A 299 5.58 -15.97 10.25
N ALA A 300 5.09 -14.77 9.93
CA ALA A 300 3.66 -14.45 9.96
C ALA A 300 2.88 -15.23 8.90
N THR A 301 3.41 -15.37 7.69
CA THR A 301 2.79 -16.20 6.64
C THR A 301 2.81 -17.68 7.03
N GLY A 302 3.91 -18.17 7.61
CA GLY A 302 4.00 -19.53 8.16
C GLY A 302 2.93 -19.82 9.22
N ASP A 303 2.77 -18.93 10.21
CA ASP A 303 1.74 -19.06 11.23
C ASP A 303 0.33 -19.04 10.62
N GLY A 304 0.09 -18.16 9.64
CA GLY A 304 -1.19 -18.06 8.95
C GLY A 304 -1.57 -19.34 8.20
N ALA A 305 -0.61 -19.93 7.48
CA ALA A 305 -0.82 -21.21 6.78
C ALA A 305 -1.12 -22.36 7.76
N LEU A 306 -0.41 -22.41 8.88
CA LEU A 306 -0.61 -23.43 9.91
C LEU A 306 -1.99 -23.28 10.57
N ALA A 307 -2.35 -22.06 10.98
CA ALA A 307 -3.65 -21.77 11.58
C ALA A 307 -4.82 -22.10 10.63
N ALA A 308 -4.70 -21.74 9.34
CA ALA A 308 -5.68 -22.10 8.31
C ALA A 308 -5.88 -23.61 8.17
N THR A 309 -4.77 -24.37 8.14
CA THR A 309 -4.82 -25.83 8.02
C THR A 309 -5.54 -26.49 9.21
N GLU A 310 -5.36 -25.96 10.41
CA GLU A 310 -6.03 -26.47 11.61
C GLU A 310 -7.48 -26.01 11.71
N LEU A 311 -7.77 -24.77 11.29
CA LEU A 311 -9.12 -24.26 11.15
C LEU A 311 -9.95 -25.08 10.17
N GLU A 312 -9.39 -25.53 9.05
CA GLU A 312 -10.08 -26.44 8.12
C GLU A 312 -10.60 -27.69 8.84
N LYS A 313 -9.77 -28.33 9.67
CA LYS A 313 -10.17 -29.54 10.41
C LYS A 313 -11.29 -29.24 11.40
N TYR A 314 -11.18 -28.10 12.11
CA TYR A 314 -12.18 -27.65 13.07
C TYR A 314 -13.52 -27.34 12.39
N VAL A 315 -13.50 -26.56 11.32
CA VAL A 315 -14.68 -26.16 10.54
C VAL A 315 -15.36 -27.37 9.92
N ALA A 316 -14.61 -28.30 9.33
CA ALA A 316 -15.19 -29.53 8.77
C ALA A 316 -15.93 -30.37 9.83
N LYS A 317 -15.48 -30.33 11.09
CA LYS A 317 -16.18 -30.95 12.22
C LYS A 317 -17.45 -30.17 12.57
N MET A 318 -17.42 -28.83 12.57
CA MET A 318 -18.58 -27.98 12.85
C MET A 318 -19.66 -28.08 11.78
N GLN A 319 -19.30 -28.11 10.50
CA GLN A 319 -20.25 -28.36 9.40
C GLN A 319 -20.97 -29.69 9.58
N ARG A 320 -20.23 -30.78 9.89
CA ARG A 320 -20.82 -32.09 10.19
C ARG A 320 -21.72 -32.08 11.42
N LYS A 321 -21.35 -31.33 12.45
CA LYS A 321 -22.12 -31.22 13.71
C LYS A 321 -23.42 -30.44 13.52
N THR A 322 -23.38 -29.35 12.75
CA THR A 322 -24.50 -28.40 12.59
C THR A 322 -25.38 -28.68 11.38
N GLY A 323 -24.86 -29.38 10.37
CA GLY A 323 -25.52 -29.61 9.08
C GLY A 323 -25.55 -28.37 8.18
N LEU A 324 -24.82 -27.31 8.54
CA LEU A 324 -24.75 -26.05 7.78
C LEU A 324 -23.48 -26.00 6.93
N TYR A 325 -23.62 -25.55 5.68
CA TYR A 325 -22.54 -25.46 4.70
C TYR A 325 -22.60 -24.10 4.01
N PRO A 326 -21.81 -23.11 4.47
CA PRO A 326 -21.62 -21.84 3.79
C PRO A 326 -21.26 -22.07 2.32
N LYS A 327 -21.96 -21.39 1.40
CA LYS A 327 -21.68 -21.52 -0.03
C LYS A 327 -20.64 -20.47 -0.43
N PRO A 328 -19.43 -20.85 -0.85
CA PRO A 328 -18.46 -19.88 -1.37
C PRO A 328 -19.00 -19.22 -2.65
N PRO A 329 -18.59 -17.96 -2.95
CA PRO A 329 -19.00 -17.28 -4.17
C PRO A 329 -18.57 -18.06 -5.42
N VAL A 330 -19.38 -17.98 -6.47
CA VAL A 330 -19.23 -18.76 -7.73
C VAL A 330 -18.02 -18.29 -8.56
N THR A 331 -17.52 -17.07 -8.31
CA THR A 331 -16.41 -16.45 -9.03
C THR A 331 -15.08 -17.09 -8.62
N ARG A 332 -14.74 -18.21 -9.26
CA ARG A 332 -13.39 -18.79 -9.25
C ARG A 332 -12.81 -18.65 -10.65
N THR A 333 -11.80 -17.82 -10.84
CA THR A 333 -10.93 -17.92 -12.00
C THR A 333 -10.04 -19.15 -11.79
N THR A 334 -10.28 -20.22 -12.57
CA THR A 334 -9.58 -21.50 -12.43
C THR A 334 -8.20 -21.54 -13.09
N ASP A 335 -7.72 -20.43 -13.64
CA ASP A 335 -6.51 -20.44 -14.45
C ASP A 335 -5.28 -20.03 -13.63
N PHE A 336 -4.83 -20.98 -12.79
CA PHE A 336 -3.42 -21.02 -12.38
C PHE A 336 -2.60 -21.71 -13.49
N THR A 337 -2.55 -21.12 -14.68
CA THR A 337 -1.52 -21.44 -15.66
C THR A 337 -0.33 -20.54 -15.39
N ASN A 338 0.64 -21.04 -14.61
CA ASN A 338 2.01 -20.54 -14.44
C ASN A 338 2.28 -19.11 -14.99
N ALA A 339 1.75 -18.09 -14.33
CA ALA A 339 2.41 -16.79 -14.30
C ALA A 339 3.60 -16.94 -13.34
N ASP A 340 4.77 -16.45 -13.72
CA ASP A 340 6.07 -16.47 -13.00
C ASP A 340 7.05 -17.61 -13.30
N GLN A 341 6.82 -18.40 -14.36
CA GLN A 341 7.93 -19.03 -15.08
C GLN A 341 7.78 -18.84 -16.60
N THR A 342 8.05 -17.62 -17.05
CA THR A 342 8.72 -17.45 -18.33
C THR A 342 10.15 -17.05 -18.04
N ASP A 343 10.97 -18.09 -18.01
CA ASP A 343 12.28 -18.07 -18.64
C ASP A 343 12.27 -17.20 -19.91
N LYS A 344 13.42 -16.65 -20.26
CA LYS A 344 13.62 -15.90 -21.50
C LYS A 344 13.23 -16.74 -22.72
N THR A 345 11.98 -16.72 -23.11
CA THR A 345 11.53 -17.14 -24.44
C THR A 345 10.73 -15.99 -25.00
N ILE A 346 11.35 -15.35 -25.98
CA ILE A 346 10.72 -14.47 -26.97
C ILE A 346 9.49 -15.22 -27.48
N ASP A 347 8.31 -14.87 -26.98
CA ASP A 347 7.06 -15.30 -27.60
C ASP A 347 6.75 -14.30 -28.70
N ASP A 348 7.10 -14.73 -29.90
CA ASP A 348 6.93 -14.00 -31.14
C ASP A 348 5.45 -14.09 -31.56
N SER A 349 4.61 -13.30 -30.89
CA SER A 349 3.25 -12.99 -31.36
C SER A 349 2.89 -11.52 -31.15
N ASN A 350 3.73 -10.59 -31.62
CA ASN A 350 3.40 -9.26 -32.17
C ASN A 350 2.38 -8.31 -31.48
N GLY A 351 1.98 -8.53 -30.23
CA GLY A 351 1.01 -7.68 -29.53
C GLY A 351 1.64 -6.75 -28.48
N ILE A 352 1.39 -5.44 -28.58
CA ILE A 352 1.79 -4.43 -27.57
C ILE A 352 0.99 -4.57 -26.26
N PHE A 353 -0.21 -5.17 -26.32
CA PHE A 353 -1.09 -5.37 -25.18
C PHE A 353 -1.08 -6.83 -24.72
N THR A 354 -0.78 -7.06 -23.45
CA THR A 354 -0.94 -8.37 -22.81
C THR A 354 -2.41 -8.78 -22.72
N ASN A 355 -2.70 -10.05 -22.44
CA ASN A 355 -4.08 -10.50 -22.28
C ASN A 355 -4.77 -9.81 -21.09
N GLU A 356 -4.05 -9.57 -19.99
CA GLU A 356 -4.55 -8.78 -18.84
C GLU A 356 -4.92 -7.34 -19.24
N MET A 357 -4.06 -6.68 -20.03
CA MET A 357 -4.35 -5.34 -20.55
C MET A 357 -5.59 -5.36 -21.46
N LYS A 358 -5.75 -6.38 -22.30
CA LYS A 358 -6.95 -6.54 -23.15
C LYS A 358 -8.21 -6.75 -22.32
N GLU A 359 -8.17 -7.55 -21.26
CA GLU A 359 -9.32 -7.74 -20.35
C GLU A 359 -9.72 -6.43 -19.64
N GLN A 360 -8.74 -5.66 -19.17
CA GLN A 360 -8.98 -4.34 -18.59
C GLN A 360 -9.62 -3.38 -19.60
N LEU A 361 -9.11 -3.38 -20.84
CA LEU A 361 -9.62 -2.58 -21.94
C LEU A 361 -11.05 -2.99 -22.32
N ASP A 362 -11.33 -4.29 -22.43
CA ASP A 362 -12.66 -4.83 -22.76
C ASP A 362 -13.71 -4.42 -21.71
N ASN A 363 -13.35 -4.48 -20.43
CA ASN A 363 -14.22 -4.02 -19.34
C ASN A 363 -14.57 -2.53 -19.50
N VAL A 364 -13.58 -1.69 -19.81
CA VAL A 364 -13.80 -0.25 -20.05
C VAL A 364 -14.62 -0.01 -21.32
N PHE A 365 -14.23 -0.62 -22.43
CA PHE A 365 -14.92 -0.47 -23.72
C PHE A 365 -16.37 -0.94 -23.63
N SER A 366 -16.67 -2.00 -22.88
CA SER A 366 -18.05 -2.46 -22.67
C SER A 366 -18.94 -1.41 -21.98
N LYS A 367 -18.36 -0.56 -21.13
CA LYS A 367 -19.06 0.47 -20.36
C LYS A 367 -19.05 1.86 -21.00
N MET A 368 -18.30 2.07 -22.08
CA MET A 368 -18.36 3.31 -22.86
C MET A 368 -19.71 3.41 -23.56
N GLU A 369 -20.43 4.50 -23.33
CA GLU A 369 -21.73 4.80 -23.94
C GLU A 369 -21.58 5.59 -25.24
N GLN A 370 -20.41 6.23 -25.45
CA GLN A 370 -20.10 7.05 -26.61
C GLN A 370 -18.79 6.62 -27.27
N LYS A 371 -18.60 7.02 -28.54
CA LYS A 371 -17.33 6.83 -29.25
C LYS A 371 -16.38 7.99 -29.00
N LEU A 372 -15.08 7.70 -29.02
CA LEU A 372 -14.02 8.71 -28.89
C LEU A 372 -13.13 8.76 -30.12
N ILE A 373 -12.64 9.95 -30.41
CA ILE A 373 -11.61 10.20 -31.40
C ILE A 373 -10.28 10.46 -30.67
N LEU A 374 -9.28 9.63 -30.96
CA LEU A 374 -7.90 9.79 -30.52
C LEU A 374 -7.13 10.54 -31.61
N LYS A 375 -6.99 11.85 -31.46
CA LYS A 375 -6.28 12.69 -32.42
C LYS A 375 -4.81 12.78 -32.05
N LEU A 376 -3.93 12.38 -32.97
CA LEU A 376 -2.48 12.33 -32.78
C LEU A 376 -1.80 13.55 -33.40
N TYR A 377 -0.97 14.20 -32.61
CA TYR A 377 -0.07 15.27 -33.01
C TYR A 377 1.36 14.73 -32.88
N LEU A 378 2.03 14.59 -34.02
CA LEU A 378 3.27 13.83 -34.14
C LEU A 378 4.39 14.69 -34.72
N ASP A 379 5.62 14.40 -34.30
CA ASP A 379 6.87 14.94 -34.85
C ASP A 379 7.71 13.82 -35.48
N ASN A 380 8.96 14.11 -35.84
CA ASN A 380 9.87 13.12 -36.42
C ASN A 380 10.68 12.30 -35.39
N ARG A 381 10.43 12.43 -34.07
CA ARG A 381 11.12 11.61 -33.05
C ARG A 381 10.58 10.17 -33.03
N PRO A 382 11.39 9.17 -32.62
CA PRO A 382 10.95 7.77 -32.55
C PRO A 382 9.69 7.54 -31.73
N VAL A 383 9.56 8.25 -30.60
CA VAL A 383 8.40 8.20 -29.71
C VAL A 383 7.07 8.56 -30.41
N SER A 384 7.10 9.42 -31.44
CA SER A 384 5.91 9.74 -32.24
C SER A 384 5.41 8.54 -33.03
N SER A 385 6.33 7.76 -33.61
CA SER A 385 5.99 6.53 -34.31
C SER A 385 5.52 5.43 -33.36
N GLU A 386 6.10 5.36 -32.16
CA GLU A 386 5.64 4.45 -31.09
C GLU A 386 4.22 4.81 -30.63
N LEU A 387 3.92 6.10 -30.44
CA LEU A 387 2.58 6.57 -30.09
C LEU A 387 1.56 6.24 -31.19
N GLU A 388 1.92 6.46 -32.45
CA GLU A 388 1.06 6.14 -33.60
C GLU A 388 0.71 4.65 -33.66
N ASP A 389 1.71 3.78 -33.52
CA ASP A 389 1.52 2.32 -33.50
C ASP A 389 0.70 1.87 -32.28
N TYR A 390 1.00 2.43 -31.09
CA TYR A 390 0.28 2.13 -29.86
C TYR A 390 -1.20 2.49 -29.97
N MET A 391 -1.53 3.70 -30.42
CA MET A 391 -2.91 4.17 -30.54
C MET A 391 -3.69 3.46 -31.64
N THR A 392 -3.03 3.14 -32.76
CA THR A 392 -3.63 2.36 -33.85
C THR A 392 -3.98 0.94 -33.38
N LYS A 393 -3.08 0.30 -32.63
CA LYS A 393 -3.36 -1.01 -32.02
C LYS A 393 -4.42 -0.94 -30.92
N LEU A 394 -4.45 0.14 -30.13
CA LEU A 394 -5.50 0.32 -29.12
C LEU A 394 -6.88 0.43 -29.76
N ALA A 395 -7.00 1.23 -30.83
CA ALA A 395 -8.25 1.42 -31.53
C ALA A 395 -8.69 0.19 -32.34
N SER A 396 -7.78 -0.70 -32.72
CA SER A 396 -8.17 -1.94 -33.40
C SER A 396 -8.85 -2.96 -32.48
N LEU A 397 -8.79 -2.77 -31.16
CA LEU A 397 -9.45 -3.62 -30.16
C LEU A 397 -10.94 -3.30 -29.99
N THR A 398 -11.44 -2.16 -30.49
CA THR A 398 -12.84 -1.76 -30.31
C THR A 398 -13.33 -0.84 -31.41
N ASP A 399 -14.62 -0.94 -31.78
CA ASP A 399 -15.27 -0.02 -32.72
C ASP A 399 -15.66 1.34 -32.09
N LYS A 400 -15.36 1.54 -30.79
CA LYS A 400 -15.64 2.76 -30.03
C LYS A 400 -14.50 3.79 -30.05
N LEU A 401 -13.34 3.44 -30.62
CA LEU A 401 -12.21 4.34 -30.75
C LEU A 401 -11.87 4.55 -32.22
N LYS A 402 -11.62 5.81 -32.59
CA LYS A 402 -11.17 6.20 -33.93
C LYS A 402 -9.87 6.99 -33.81
N VAL A 403 -8.82 6.59 -34.53
CA VAL A 403 -7.56 7.35 -34.58
C VAL A 403 -7.59 8.31 -35.77
N ILE A 404 -7.16 9.56 -35.53
CA ILE A 404 -6.92 10.56 -36.59
C ILE A 404 -5.50 11.10 -36.40
N VAL A 405 -4.67 10.98 -37.43
CA VAL A 405 -3.30 11.49 -37.41
C VAL A 405 -3.29 12.86 -38.11
N SER A 406 -2.76 13.88 -37.44
CA SER A 406 -2.53 15.21 -38.04
C SER A 406 -1.19 15.26 -38.78
N ASP A 407 -1.01 16.25 -39.64
CA ASP A 407 0.25 16.45 -40.36
C ASP A 407 1.43 16.60 -39.38
N ARG A 408 2.53 15.89 -39.66
CA ARG A 408 3.72 15.93 -38.80
C ARG A 408 4.32 17.33 -38.78
N ASN A 409 4.66 17.83 -37.60
CA ASN A 409 5.22 19.16 -37.41
C ASN A 409 6.35 19.15 -36.38
N ASP A 410 7.59 19.24 -36.86
CA ASP A 410 8.79 19.24 -35.99
C ASP A 410 8.92 20.50 -35.13
N ASN A 411 8.17 21.56 -35.42
CA ASN A 411 8.18 22.79 -34.62
C ASN A 411 7.09 22.81 -33.54
N ASP A 412 6.31 21.73 -33.40
CA ASP A 412 5.31 21.62 -32.35
C ASP A 412 5.95 21.11 -31.06
N ASN A 413 6.20 22.02 -30.11
CA ASN A 413 6.79 21.72 -28.81
C ASN A 413 5.90 20.85 -27.90
N LEU A 414 4.67 20.54 -28.35
CA LEU A 414 3.72 19.70 -27.64
C LEU A 414 3.60 18.29 -28.23
N ALA A 415 4.16 18.02 -29.41
CA ALA A 415 4.25 16.65 -29.94
C ALA A 415 5.33 15.85 -29.19
N PRO A 416 5.29 14.51 -29.12
CA PRO A 416 4.15 13.65 -29.47
C PRO A 416 3.00 13.83 -28.47
N CYS A 417 1.76 13.88 -28.97
CA CYS A 417 0.57 14.00 -28.13
C CYS A 417 -0.60 13.21 -28.71
N VAL A 418 -1.34 12.51 -27.84
CA VAL A 418 -2.69 12.03 -28.13
C VAL A 418 -3.68 12.88 -27.35
N ARG A 419 -4.64 13.49 -28.07
CA ARG A 419 -5.75 14.24 -27.48
C ARG A 419 -7.06 13.50 -27.72
N VAL A 420 -7.91 13.49 -26.70
CA VAL A 420 -9.18 12.74 -26.71
C VAL A 420 -10.33 13.70 -27.03
N PHE A 421 -11.10 13.37 -28.05
CA PHE A 421 -12.30 14.09 -28.46
C PHE A 421 -13.51 13.17 -28.41
N LEU A 422 -14.70 13.75 -28.25
CA LEU A 422 -15.96 13.06 -28.50
C LEU A 422 -16.16 12.86 -30.02
N GLU A 423 -17.13 12.01 -30.39
CA GLU A 423 -17.45 11.73 -31.80
C GLU A 423 -17.88 12.97 -32.59
N ASP A 424 -18.44 13.98 -31.92
CA ASP A 424 -18.83 15.27 -32.51
C ASP A 424 -17.69 16.30 -32.59
N GLU A 425 -16.44 15.84 -32.38
CA GLU A 425 -15.21 16.64 -32.36
C GLU A 425 -15.12 17.64 -31.19
N THR A 426 -15.95 17.49 -30.15
CA THR A 426 -15.79 18.24 -28.89
C THR A 426 -14.54 17.77 -28.13
N ASP A 427 -13.68 18.71 -27.74
CA ASP A 427 -12.49 18.43 -26.91
C ASP A 427 -12.93 18.03 -25.49
N THR A 428 -12.47 16.86 -25.03
CA THR A 428 -12.77 16.37 -23.67
C THR A 428 -11.90 17.03 -22.60
N GLY A 429 -10.88 17.78 -23.02
CA GLY A 429 -9.86 18.36 -22.14
C GLY A 429 -8.74 17.39 -21.77
N ILE A 430 -8.81 16.12 -22.16
CA ILE A 430 -7.78 15.10 -21.86
C ILE A 430 -6.74 15.04 -22.98
N ALA A 431 -5.46 15.17 -22.61
CA ALA A 431 -4.33 14.92 -23.49
C ALA A 431 -3.20 14.18 -22.77
N PHE A 432 -2.44 13.38 -23.53
CA PHE A 432 -1.23 12.71 -23.05
C PHE A 432 -0.08 12.96 -24.03
N HIS A 433 0.98 13.57 -23.52
CA HIS A 433 2.19 13.93 -24.24
C HIS A 433 3.27 12.87 -23.98
N GLY A 434 3.41 11.94 -24.91
CA GLY A 434 4.19 10.69 -24.78
C GLY A 434 3.36 9.45 -25.12
N VAL A 435 3.86 8.26 -24.79
CA VAL A 435 3.11 6.99 -24.93
C VAL A 435 2.52 6.61 -23.57
N PRO A 436 1.19 6.45 -23.41
CA PRO A 436 0.55 6.15 -22.12
C PRO A 436 0.73 4.68 -21.72
N GLY A 437 1.98 4.31 -21.40
CA GLY A 437 2.38 2.99 -20.92
C GLY A 437 2.72 2.98 -19.42
N GLY A 438 3.42 1.94 -18.96
CA GLY A 438 3.84 1.80 -17.56
C GLY A 438 2.69 1.95 -16.58
N HIS A 439 2.89 2.71 -15.50
CA HIS A 439 1.85 2.98 -14.51
C HIS A 439 0.72 3.89 -15.04
N GLU A 440 0.97 4.66 -16.09
CA GLU A 440 -0.02 5.57 -16.70
C GLU A 440 -0.94 4.88 -17.73
N PHE A 441 -0.73 3.60 -18.02
CA PHE A 441 -1.67 2.82 -18.82
C PHE A 441 -3.07 2.84 -18.18
N THR A 442 -3.15 2.58 -16.87
CA THR A 442 -4.44 2.52 -16.17
C THR A 442 -5.11 3.89 -16.07
N SER A 443 -4.34 4.96 -15.82
CA SER A 443 -4.88 6.31 -15.74
C SER A 443 -5.43 6.78 -17.09
N PHE A 444 -4.71 6.54 -18.19
CA PHE A 444 -5.18 6.88 -19.53
C PHE A 444 -6.46 6.13 -19.92
N VAL A 445 -6.51 4.82 -19.65
CA VAL A 445 -7.69 3.98 -19.89
C VAL A 445 -8.91 4.46 -19.08
N LEU A 446 -8.71 4.84 -17.82
CA LEU A 446 -9.76 5.43 -17.00
C LEU A 446 -10.17 6.84 -17.48
N GLY A 447 -9.25 7.60 -18.06
CA GLY A 447 -9.55 8.85 -18.76
C GLY A 447 -10.55 8.65 -19.89
N LEU A 448 -10.35 7.64 -20.73
CA LEU A 448 -11.29 7.27 -21.80
C LEU A 448 -12.66 6.87 -21.23
N TYR A 449 -12.67 6.07 -20.16
CA TYR A 449 -13.90 5.69 -19.46
C TYR A 449 -14.65 6.91 -18.90
N ASN A 450 -13.94 7.87 -18.31
CA ASN A 450 -14.54 9.09 -17.75
C ASN A 450 -15.08 10.04 -18.83
N ALA A 451 -14.46 10.06 -20.01
CA ALA A 451 -14.91 10.86 -21.13
C ALA A 451 -16.14 10.26 -21.85
N ALA A 452 -16.21 8.93 -21.98
CA ALA A 452 -17.20 8.27 -22.83
C ALA A 452 -18.21 7.35 -22.12
N GLY A 453 -18.01 7.06 -20.83
CA GLY A 453 -18.92 6.25 -20.02
C GLY A 453 -19.64 7.10 -18.96
N PRO A 454 -20.38 6.45 -18.03
CA PRO A 454 -20.96 7.15 -16.88
C PRO A 454 -19.88 7.76 -15.96
N GLY A 455 -18.63 7.34 -16.15
CA GLY A 455 -17.45 7.80 -15.41
C GLY A 455 -17.44 7.32 -13.96
N GLN A 456 -16.47 7.83 -13.20
CA GLN A 456 -16.36 7.59 -11.76
C GLN A 456 -17.16 8.64 -10.97
N THR A 457 -17.95 8.21 -9.99
CA THR A 457 -18.82 9.08 -9.18
C THR A 457 -18.04 10.14 -8.42
N VAL A 458 -18.36 11.41 -8.66
CA VAL A 458 -17.94 12.57 -7.85
C VAL A 458 -19.11 12.90 -6.93
N ASP A 459 -18.87 13.30 -5.68
CA ASP A 459 -19.94 13.76 -4.79
C ASP A 459 -20.58 15.05 -5.32
N ASN A 460 -21.86 15.24 -5.01
CA ASN A 460 -22.67 16.32 -5.60
C ASN A 460 -22.19 17.73 -5.21
N GLU A 461 -21.50 17.87 -4.09
CA GLU A 461 -20.97 19.17 -3.64
C GLU A 461 -19.77 19.55 -4.50
N THR A 462 -18.79 18.67 -4.59
CA THR A 462 -17.59 18.85 -5.43
C THR A 462 -17.95 18.99 -6.91
N LEU A 463 -18.95 18.26 -7.40
CA LEU A 463 -19.41 18.38 -8.79
C LEU A 463 -19.91 19.80 -9.10
N LYS A 464 -20.69 20.41 -8.19
CA LYS A 464 -21.16 21.79 -8.37
C LYS A 464 -20.00 22.79 -8.39
N GLU A 465 -19.04 22.62 -7.48
CA GLU A 465 -17.84 23.47 -7.45
C GLU A 465 -17.07 23.37 -8.78
N ILE A 466 -16.90 22.16 -9.31
CA ILE A 466 -16.25 21.96 -10.61
C ILE A 466 -17.04 22.66 -11.72
N GLU A 467 -18.37 22.50 -11.79
CA GLU A 467 -19.22 23.10 -12.82
C GLU A 467 -19.25 24.64 -12.76
N GLU A 468 -19.06 25.24 -11.57
CA GLU A 468 -19.05 26.69 -11.37
C GLU A 468 -17.75 27.38 -11.85
N ILE A 469 -16.68 26.62 -12.12
CA ILE A 469 -15.41 27.17 -12.60
C ILE A 469 -15.58 27.72 -14.04
N LYS A 470 -15.52 29.05 -14.18
CA LYS A 470 -15.65 29.74 -15.48
C LYS A 470 -14.31 30.12 -16.11
N LYS A 471 -13.24 30.16 -15.33
CA LYS A 471 -11.90 30.54 -15.80
C LYS A 471 -11.30 29.39 -16.59
N GLN A 472 -10.72 29.71 -17.75
CA GLN A 472 -9.91 28.75 -18.50
C GLN A 472 -8.75 28.28 -17.62
N THR A 473 -8.66 26.98 -17.40
CA THR A 473 -7.71 26.38 -16.47
C THR A 473 -6.97 25.25 -17.17
N ASP A 474 -5.65 25.40 -17.27
CA ASP A 474 -4.78 24.39 -17.84
C ASP A 474 -4.01 23.67 -16.73
N MET A 475 -4.28 22.39 -16.52
CA MET A 475 -3.57 21.53 -15.58
C MET A 475 -2.55 20.69 -16.35
N LYS A 476 -1.27 21.02 -16.22
CA LYS A 476 -0.18 20.18 -16.70
C LYS A 476 0.23 19.21 -15.60
N ILE A 477 0.17 17.92 -15.88
CA ILE A 477 0.56 16.86 -14.95
C ILE A 477 1.86 16.23 -15.45
N LEU A 478 2.96 16.53 -14.76
CA LEU A 478 4.29 16.05 -15.12
C LEU A 478 4.54 14.72 -14.41
N VAL A 479 4.80 13.67 -15.19
CA VAL A 479 4.88 12.28 -14.71
C VAL A 479 6.16 11.59 -15.20
N SER A 480 6.40 10.41 -14.65
CA SER A 480 7.33 9.43 -15.19
C SER A 480 6.60 8.09 -15.25
N LEU A 481 6.78 7.30 -16.31
CA LEU A 481 6.05 6.02 -16.47
C LEU A 481 6.37 4.97 -15.39
N SER A 482 7.45 5.15 -14.62
CA SER A 482 7.82 4.33 -13.45
C SER A 482 7.20 4.80 -12.12
N CYS A 483 6.50 5.93 -12.12
CA CYS A 483 5.91 6.53 -10.93
C CYS A 483 4.58 5.85 -10.52
N THR A 484 4.58 5.11 -9.42
CA THR A 484 3.37 4.46 -8.87
C THR A 484 2.37 5.45 -8.24
N MET A 485 2.80 6.70 -8.03
CA MET A 485 2.00 7.73 -7.37
C MET A 485 1.29 8.68 -8.35
N CYS A 486 1.75 8.71 -9.59
CA CYS A 486 1.28 9.62 -10.63
C CYS A 486 -0.15 9.30 -11.14
N PRO A 487 -0.57 8.02 -11.25
CA PRO A 487 -1.89 7.69 -11.77
C PRO A 487 -3.03 8.32 -10.98
N ASP A 488 -2.93 8.37 -9.65
CA ASP A 488 -4.00 8.93 -8.80
C ASP A 488 -4.25 10.41 -9.08
N LEU A 489 -3.17 11.19 -9.28
CA LEU A 489 -3.30 12.61 -9.61
C LEU A 489 -3.86 12.79 -11.03
N VAL A 490 -3.34 12.01 -12.00
CA VAL A 490 -3.80 12.06 -13.40
C VAL A 490 -5.29 11.76 -13.48
N ILE A 491 -5.74 10.69 -12.82
CA ILE A 491 -7.16 10.30 -12.76
C ILE A 491 -7.99 11.43 -12.14
N ALA A 492 -7.54 12.04 -11.03
CA ALA A 492 -8.26 13.13 -10.40
C ALA A 492 -8.40 14.35 -11.31
N CYS A 493 -7.31 14.77 -11.98
CA CYS A 493 -7.32 15.88 -12.94
C CYS A 493 -8.22 15.60 -14.15
N GLN A 494 -8.16 14.40 -14.73
CA GLN A 494 -8.99 14.01 -15.88
C GLN A 494 -10.49 13.97 -15.54
N ARG A 495 -10.83 13.53 -14.32
CA ARG A 495 -12.21 13.57 -13.82
C ARG A 495 -12.74 14.99 -13.70
N ILE A 496 -11.90 15.95 -13.33
CA ILE A 496 -12.29 17.38 -13.30
C ILE A 496 -12.48 17.91 -14.72
N ALA A 497 -11.52 17.67 -15.61
CA ALA A 497 -11.56 18.15 -17.00
C ALA A 497 -12.80 17.64 -17.76
N THR A 498 -13.15 16.37 -17.61
CA THR A 498 -14.34 15.76 -18.26
C THR A 498 -15.67 16.32 -17.77
N LYS A 499 -15.71 17.01 -16.62
CA LYS A 499 -16.92 17.64 -16.06
C LYS A 499 -17.00 19.15 -16.34
N ASN A 500 -15.93 19.78 -16.81
CA ASN A 500 -15.94 21.21 -17.14
C ASN A 500 -15.09 21.53 -18.38
N LYS A 501 -15.76 21.99 -19.44
CA LYS A 501 -15.15 22.38 -20.71
C LYS A 501 -14.10 23.50 -20.65
N ASN A 502 -14.03 24.25 -19.55
CA ASN A 502 -13.01 25.29 -19.35
C ASN A 502 -11.71 24.73 -18.78
N ILE A 503 -11.67 23.45 -18.42
CA ILE A 503 -10.56 22.82 -17.72
C ILE A 503 -9.91 21.77 -18.62
N LYS A 504 -8.58 21.83 -18.75
CA LYS A 504 -7.78 20.84 -19.46
C LYS A 504 -6.88 20.08 -18.49
N ALA A 505 -6.69 18.80 -18.75
CA ALA A 505 -5.77 17.92 -18.05
C ALA A 505 -4.78 17.34 -19.07
N GLU A 506 -3.57 17.88 -19.08
CA GLU A 506 -2.51 17.53 -20.02
C GLU A 506 -1.38 16.81 -19.30
N VAL A 507 -1.22 15.52 -19.58
CA VAL A 507 -0.19 14.68 -18.94
C VAL A 507 1.08 14.74 -19.77
N TYR A 508 2.24 14.97 -19.17
CA TYR A 508 3.53 15.02 -19.84
C TYR A 508 4.50 14.01 -19.25
N ASP A 509 4.99 13.09 -20.08
CA ASP A 509 6.10 12.21 -19.73
C ASP A 509 7.42 12.99 -19.77
N LEU A 510 8.02 13.21 -18.59
CA LEU A 510 9.25 13.98 -18.45
C LEU A 510 10.44 13.36 -19.20
N GLN A 511 10.38 12.08 -19.58
CA GLN A 511 11.41 11.47 -20.43
C GLN A 511 11.52 12.15 -21.81
N HIS A 512 10.43 12.75 -22.30
CA HIS A 512 10.37 13.37 -23.62
C HIS A 512 10.21 14.89 -23.59
N PHE A 513 9.92 15.45 -22.41
CA PHE A 513 9.65 16.88 -22.17
C PHE A 513 10.52 17.45 -21.04
N GLU A 514 11.83 17.17 -21.08
CA GLU A 514 12.79 17.60 -20.05
C GLU A 514 12.85 19.12 -19.85
N ASP A 515 12.51 19.91 -20.86
CA ASP A 515 12.50 21.37 -20.74
C ASP A 515 11.43 21.85 -19.75
N LEU A 516 10.31 21.11 -19.60
CA LEU A 516 9.31 21.40 -18.56
C LEU A 516 9.85 21.12 -17.16
N LYS A 517 10.69 20.08 -17.02
CA LYS A 517 11.38 19.78 -15.76
C LYS A 517 12.21 20.98 -15.30
N LYS A 518 12.95 21.61 -16.22
CA LYS A 518 13.75 22.81 -15.95
C LYS A 518 12.87 24.04 -15.74
N LYS A 519 11.87 24.27 -16.60
CA LYS A 519 10.97 25.44 -16.55
C LYS A 519 10.28 25.57 -15.19
N TYR A 520 9.78 24.48 -14.64
CA TYR A 520 9.01 24.48 -13.38
C TYR A 520 9.81 23.99 -12.17
N ASN A 521 11.14 23.85 -12.28
CA ASN A 521 12.02 23.33 -11.22
C ASN A 521 11.48 22.03 -10.59
N VAL A 522 11.14 21.06 -11.42
CA VAL A 522 10.48 19.83 -10.98
C VAL A 522 11.49 18.93 -10.26
N MET A 523 11.35 18.83 -8.94
CA MET A 523 12.20 18.03 -8.05
C MET A 523 11.67 16.62 -7.82
N SER A 524 10.37 16.41 -7.98
CA SER A 524 9.71 15.09 -7.84
C SER A 524 8.45 15.02 -8.71
N VAL A 525 7.98 13.79 -8.97
CA VAL A 525 6.71 13.50 -9.63
C VAL A 525 5.79 12.68 -8.70
N PRO A 526 4.46 12.78 -8.80
CA PRO A 526 3.73 13.65 -9.73
C PRO A 526 3.86 15.13 -9.37
N CYS A 527 3.91 15.97 -10.39
CA CYS A 527 3.92 17.42 -10.27
C CYS A 527 2.74 18.00 -11.07
N LEU A 528 1.88 18.77 -10.39
CA LEU A 528 0.78 19.50 -10.98
C LEU A 528 1.21 20.95 -11.20
N VAL A 529 1.05 21.45 -12.42
CA VAL A 529 1.24 22.87 -12.74
C VAL A 529 -0.08 23.43 -13.27
N ILE A 530 -0.63 24.43 -12.61
CA ILE A 530 -1.88 25.09 -13.02
C ILE A 530 -1.56 26.45 -13.64
N ASN A 531 -2.02 26.67 -14.87
CA ASN A 531 -1.89 27.93 -15.62
C ASN A 531 -0.45 28.47 -15.71
N ASP A 532 0.55 27.59 -15.75
CA ASP A 532 2.00 27.90 -15.75
C ASP A 532 2.56 28.60 -14.50
N ASP A 533 1.72 28.97 -13.52
CA ASP A 533 2.12 29.80 -12.38
C ASP A 533 2.14 29.02 -11.05
N ASN A 534 1.22 28.05 -10.88
CA ASN A 534 1.05 27.35 -9.60
C ASN A 534 1.58 25.92 -9.68
N VAL A 535 2.71 25.66 -9.02
CA VAL A 535 3.36 24.33 -8.99
C VAL A 535 3.07 23.64 -7.67
N SER A 536 2.53 22.43 -7.73
CA SER A 536 2.19 21.59 -6.57
C SER A 536 2.74 20.18 -6.76
N PHE A 537 3.43 19.65 -5.74
CA PHE A 537 4.01 18.31 -5.77
C PHE A 537 3.15 17.28 -5.02
N GLY A 538 3.30 16.02 -5.39
CA GLY A 538 2.69 14.87 -4.73
C GLY A 538 1.25 14.60 -5.15
N LYS A 539 0.67 13.54 -4.59
CA LYS A 539 -0.72 13.16 -4.86
C LYS A 539 -1.68 14.23 -4.38
N LYS A 540 -2.71 14.51 -5.18
CA LYS A 540 -3.86 15.32 -4.79
C LYS A 540 -5.15 14.59 -5.16
N ASN A 541 -6.13 14.62 -4.26
CA ASN A 541 -7.49 14.21 -4.58
C ASN A 541 -8.25 15.35 -5.27
N ILE A 542 -9.47 15.07 -5.75
CA ILE A 542 -10.29 16.04 -6.49
C ILE A 542 -10.50 17.32 -5.69
N ASN A 543 -10.88 17.22 -4.41
CA ASN A 543 -11.21 18.37 -3.58
C ASN A 543 -10.00 19.29 -3.41
N GLN A 544 -8.82 18.71 -3.17
CA GLN A 544 -7.57 19.46 -3.09
C GLN A 544 -7.23 20.15 -4.42
N ILE A 545 -7.50 19.53 -5.56
CA ILE A 545 -7.25 20.16 -6.87
C ILE A 545 -8.22 21.32 -7.10
N VAL A 546 -9.52 21.13 -6.81
CA VAL A 546 -10.54 22.18 -6.93
C VAL A 546 -10.21 23.37 -6.03
N GLU A 547 -9.76 23.12 -4.80
CA GLU A 547 -9.27 24.15 -3.90
C GLU A 547 -8.08 24.92 -4.49
N ILE A 548 -7.11 24.24 -5.10
CA ILE A 548 -5.98 24.92 -5.76
C ILE A 548 -6.48 25.76 -6.94
N ILE A 549 -7.40 25.24 -7.76
CA ILE A 549 -7.95 25.98 -8.91
C ILE A 549 -8.66 27.26 -8.45
N ASN A 550 -9.46 27.18 -7.38
CA ASN A 550 -10.21 28.33 -6.86
C ASN A 550 -9.32 29.40 -6.23
N ASN A 551 -8.10 29.03 -5.82
CA ASN A 551 -7.12 29.95 -5.24
C ASN A 551 -6.20 30.61 -6.27
N VAL A 552 -6.37 30.34 -7.58
CA VAL A 552 -5.47 30.78 -8.68
C VAL A 552 -6.13 31.73 -9.67
#